data_AF-U5MUK6-F1
#
_entry.id   AF-U5MUK6-F1
#
_cell.length_a   1.000
_cell.length_b   1.000
_cell.length_c   1.000
_cell.angle_alpha   90.00
_cell.angle_beta   90.00
_cell.angle_gamma   90.00
#
_symmetry.space_group_name_H-M   'P 1'
#
loop_
_entity.id
_entity.type
_entity.pdbx_description
1 polymer ?
#
loop_
_entity_poly.entity_id
_entity_poly.type
_entity_poly.pdbx_seq_one_letter_code
_entity_poly.pdbx_strand_id
1 'polypeptide(L)' 'MIKQQQTMILSPYSGIYDIVVPKDNLLRKINELIDFSFIYD' A
#
# COMPACT_ATOMS: atom_id res chain seq x y z
N MET A 1 22.44 -1.19 -2.37
CA MET A 1 21.48 -1.76 -3.35
C MET A 1 20.18 -1.99 -2.60
N ILE A 2 19.10 -1.31 -2.96
CA ILE A 2 17.77 -1.58 -2.40
C ILE A 2 17.39 -2.98 -2.91
N LYS A 3 17.22 -3.93 -1.99
CA LYS A 3 16.69 -5.25 -2.36
C LYS A 3 15.31 -5.00 -2.95
N GLN A 4 15.06 -5.43 -4.20
CA GLN A 4 13.72 -5.45 -4.78
C GLN A 4 12.79 -6.07 -3.74
N GLN A 5 11.83 -5.29 -3.26
CA GLN A 5 10.84 -5.78 -2.32
C GLN A 5 10.17 -6.97 -3.00
N GLN A 6 10.43 -8.17 -2.48
CA GLN A 6 9.68 -9.34 -2.88
C GLN A 6 8.21 -9.02 -2.59
N THR A 7 7.41 -9.05 -3.64
CA THR A 7 5.96 -8.78 -3.68
C THR A 7 5.34 -8.80 -2.29
N MET A 8 4.78 -7.66 -1.86
CA MET A 8 4.17 -7.50 -0.53
C MET A 8 3.17 -8.65 -0.33
N ILE A 9 3.51 -9.64 0.51
CA ILE A 9 2.64 -10.79 0.79
C ILE A 9 1.52 -10.25 1.68
N LEU A 10 0.45 -9.80 1.03
CA LEU A 10 -0.72 -9.32 1.73
C LEU A 10 -1.45 -10.49 2.38
N SER A 11 -1.89 -10.29 3.62
CA SER A 11 -2.81 -11.21 4.27
C SER A 11 -4.08 -11.37 3.40
N PRO A 12 -4.72 -12.56 3.40
CA PRO A 12 -6.04 -12.76 2.79
C PRO A 12 -7.10 -11.77 3.29
N TYR A 13 -6.87 -11.16 4.45
CA TYR A 13 -7.76 -10.19 5.09
C TYR A 13 -7.35 -8.73 4.85
N SER A 14 -6.46 -8.46 3.89
CA SER A 14 -6.03 -7.10 3.56
C SER A 14 -7.19 -6.14 3.25
N GLY A 15 -8.28 -6.63 2.65
CA GLY A 15 -9.49 -5.83 2.40
C GLY A 15 -10.19 -5.27 3.65
N ILE A 16 -9.91 -5.80 4.85
CA ILE A 16 -10.42 -5.23 6.11
C ILE A 16 -9.88 -3.81 6.32
N TYR A 17 -8.66 -3.54 5.86
CA TYR A 17 -8.04 -2.20 5.93
C TYR A 17 -8.94 -1.14 5.29
N ASP A 18 -9.54 -1.43 4.14
CA ASP A 18 -10.38 -0.49 3.42
C ASP A 18 -11.68 -0.14 4.13
N ILE A 19 -12.16 -1.05 4.97
CA ILE A 19 -13.42 -0.96 5.72
C ILE A 19 -13.20 -0.25 7.06
N VAL A 20 -12.12 -0.59 7.76
CA VAL A 20 -11.89 -0.15 9.16
C VAL A 20 -11.14 1.16 9.23
N VAL A 21 -10.24 1.45 8.28
CA VAL A 21 -9.41 2.66 8.32
C VAL A 21 -10.14 3.82 7.64
N PRO A 22 -10.43 4.92 8.36
CA PRO A 22 -11.10 6.08 7.76
C PRO A 22 -10.34 6.68 6.57
N LYS A 23 -11.07 7.27 5.61
CA LYS A 23 -10.50 7.91 4.41
C LYS A 23 -9.66 9.15 4.71
N ASP A 24 -9.93 9.82 5.83
CA ASP A 24 -9.17 10.98 6.26
C ASP A 24 -7.84 10.62 6.95
N ASN A 25 -7.62 9.34 7.26
CA ASN A 25 -6.41 8.82 7.87
C ASN A 25 -5.17 9.19 7.03
N LEU A 26 -4.18 9.78 7.70
CA LEU A 26 -2.96 10.28 7.07
C LEU A 26 -2.19 9.18 6.32
N LEU A 27 -2.03 8.00 6.92
CA LEU A 27 -1.27 6.90 6.31
C LEU A 27 -2.01 6.32 5.10
N ARG A 28 -3.35 6.24 5.16
CA ARG A 28 -4.18 5.83 4.02
C ARG A 28 -4.02 6.80 2.85
N LYS A 29 -4.09 8.11 3.12
CA LYS A 29 -3.84 9.15 2.12
C LYS A 29 -2.44 9.04 1.52
N ILE A 30 -1.41 8.83 2.34
CA ILE A 30 -0.04 8.65 1.84
C ILE A 30 0.04 7.43 0.92
N ASN A 31 -0.54 6.29 1.29
CA ASN A 31 -0.55 5.08 0.45
C ASN A 31 -1.33 5.28 -0.86
N GLU A 32 -2.44 6.02 -0.85
CA GLU A 32 -3.25 6.29 -2.05
C GLU A 32 -2.59 7.33 -2.98
N LEU A 33 -1.73 8.21 -2.45
CA LEU A 33 -1.03 9.26 -3.20
C LEU A 33 0.30 8.81 -3.79
N ILE A 34 0.93 7.77 -3.25
CA ILE A 34 2.18 7.26 -3.79
C ILE A 34 1.88 6.37 -5.00
N ASP A 35 2.15 6.91 -6.19
CA ASP A 35 2.20 6.12 -7.41
C ASP A 35 3.48 5.29 -7.42
N PHE A 36 3.35 3.96 -7.38
CA PHE A 36 4.47 3.02 -7.49
C PHE A 36 4.71 2.53 -8.92
N SER A 37 4.04 3.10 -9.92
CA SER A 37 4.26 2.80 -11.35
C SER A 37 5.74 2.91 -11.74
N PHE A 38 6.46 3.88 -11.17
CA PHE A 38 7.90 4.11 -11.43
C PHE A 38 8.83 2.95 -11.06
N ILE A 39 8.39 1.97 -10.28
CA ILE A 39 9.20 0.80 -9.88
C ILE A 39 9.19 -0.28 -10.97
N TYR A 40 8.19 -0.25 -11.86
CA TYR A 40 7.98 -1.27 -12.88
C TYR A 40 8.42 -0.84 -14.29
N ASP A 41 8.88 0.41 -14.44
CA ASP A 41 9.61 0.95 -15.62
C ASP A 41 11.13 0.91 -15.38
#